data_AF-A0A7V9IYS2-F1
#
_entry.id   AF-A0A7V9IYS2-F1
#
_cell.length_a   1.000
_cell.length_b   1.000
_cell.length_c   1.000
_cell.angle_alpha   90.00
_cell.angle_beta   90.00
_cell.angle_gamma   90.00
#
_symmetry.space_group_name_H-M   'P 1'
#
loop_
_entity.id
_entity.type
_entity.pdbx_description
1 polymer ?
#
loop_
_entity_poly.entity_id
_entity_poly.type
_entity_poly.pdbx_seq_one_letter_code
_entity_poly.pdbx_strand_id
1 'polypeptide(L)'
;MAAILYYTKHATGSIVSIPDGLKMVAGDPNARRPQQKGIVSWSCGGGAAKRFVIVPQCSEESALIFNVRFPNCWNGKSVDSPDHKRHMSYSSAGSCPASHPVRLPTISLVMIYSSTSRHARLSSGKYGAHADFMNGWDDDVLSRLVSSLND
;
A
#
# COMPACT_ATOMS: atom_id res chain seq x y z
N MET A 1 -4.54 6.70 17.48
CA MET A 1 -4.03 6.17 16.19
C MET A 1 -5.23 5.74 15.38
N ALA A 2 -5.26 6.05 14.08
CA ALA A 2 -6.28 5.56 13.16
C ALA A 2 -5.63 4.91 11.94
N ALA A 3 -6.34 3.98 11.31
CA ALA A 3 -5.92 3.31 10.08
C ALA A 3 -7.04 3.43 9.05
N ILE A 4 -6.69 3.81 7.83
CA ILE A 4 -7.62 3.85 6.70
C ILE A 4 -7.05 3.00 5.58
N LEU A 5 -7.89 2.14 5.00
CA LEU A 5 -7.54 1.33 3.86
C LEU A 5 -8.40 1.75 2.68
N TYR A 6 -7.77 2.29 1.64
CA TYR A 6 -8.45 2.69 0.41
C TYR A 6 -8.27 1.64 -0.68
N TYR A 7 -9.34 1.39 -1.44
CA TYR A 7 -9.33 0.60 -2.66
C TYR A 7 -9.59 1.55 -3.83
N THR A 8 -8.60 1.76 -4.70
CA THR A 8 -8.70 2.71 -5.81
C THR A 8 -8.28 2.07 -7.13
N LYS A 9 -8.81 2.58 -8.25
CA LYS A 9 -8.39 2.15 -9.59
C LYS A 9 -7.23 3.02 -10.08
N HIS A 10 -6.04 2.42 -10.16
CA HIS A 10 -4.87 3.04 -10.81
C HIS A 10 -4.43 2.32 -12.09
N ALA A 11 -4.97 1.12 -12.36
CA ALA A 11 -4.69 0.40 -13.59
C ALA A 11 -5.58 0.89 -14.74
N THR A 12 -5.07 0.90 -15.96
CA THR A 12 -5.84 1.18 -17.17
C THR A 12 -6.61 -0.07 -17.59
N GLY A 13 -7.91 0.07 -17.87
CA GLY A 13 -8.82 -1.05 -18.17
C GLY A 13 -9.53 -1.58 -16.93
N SER A 14 -10.31 -2.66 -17.09
CA SER A 14 -11.09 -3.22 -16.00
C SER A 14 -10.22 -3.91 -14.95
N ILE A 15 -10.57 -3.70 -13.69
CA ILE A 15 -9.99 -4.41 -12.53
C ILE A 15 -10.95 -5.50 -12.06
N VAL A 16 -10.42 -6.54 -11.44
CA VAL A 16 -11.20 -7.62 -10.83
C VAL A 16 -11.05 -7.62 -9.31
N SER A 17 -11.98 -8.28 -8.62
CA SER A 17 -11.92 -8.46 -7.17
C SER A 17 -10.60 -9.12 -6.75
N ILE A 18 -10.11 -8.77 -5.55
CA ILE A 18 -8.93 -9.43 -5.00
C ILE A 18 -9.34 -10.87 -4.64
N PRO A 19 -8.62 -11.90 -5.10
CA PRO A 19 -8.94 -13.28 -4.76
C PRO A 19 -8.95 -13.54 -3.26
N ASP A 20 -9.83 -14.43 -2.79
CA ASP A 20 -9.81 -14.92 -1.43
C ASP A 20 -8.42 -15.49 -1.07
N GLY A 21 -8.00 -15.25 0.17
CA GLY A 21 -6.71 -15.69 0.69
C GLY A 21 -5.49 -15.02 0.05
N LEU A 22 -5.65 -14.02 -0.84
CA LEU A 22 -4.50 -13.30 -1.41
C LEU A 22 -3.72 -12.57 -0.32
N LYS A 23 -2.42 -12.83 -0.23
CA LYS A 23 -1.51 -12.20 0.74
C LYS A 23 -0.40 -11.45 0.05
N MET A 24 -0.12 -10.23 0.48
CA MET A 24 0.98 -9.47 -0.09
C MET A 24 1.65 -8.54 0.92
N VAL A 25 2.95 -8.32 0.74
CA VAL A 25 3.75 -7.37 1.52
C VAL A 25 4.23 -6.23 0.64
N ALA A 26 3.96 -5.00 1.07
CA ALA A 26 4.44 -3.78 0.42
C ALA A 26 5.53 -3.11 1.24
N GLY A 27 6.60 -2.66 0.57
CA GLY A 27 7.79 -2.13 1.23
C GLY A 27 8.77 -3.23 1.69
N ASP A 28 9.71 -2.85 2.55
CA ASP A 28 10.75 -3.73 3.08
C ASP A 28 11.05 -3.38 4.56
N PRO A 29 10.78 -4.29 5.51
CA PRO A 29 11.09 -4.08 6.92
C PRO A 29 12.58 -3.94 7.20
N ASN A 30 13.44 -4.51 6.35
CA ASN A 30 14.88 -4.56 6.51
C ASN A 30 15.61 -3.53 5.65
N ALA A 31 14.89 -2.58 5.05
CA ALA A 31 15.46 -1.60 4.14
C ALA A 31 16.58 -0.80 4.81
N ARG A 32 17.77 -0.81 4.19
CA ARG A 32 18.95 -0.03 4.62
C ARG A 32 19.16 1.25 3.81
N ARG A 33 18.34 1.46 2.78
CA ARG A 33 18.36 2.61 1.87
C ARG A 33 16.94 3.16 1.68
N PRO A 34 16.78 4.40 1.21
CA PRO A 34 15.46 4.94 0.89
C PRO A 34 14.67 4.02 -0.02
N GLN A 35 13.45 3.69 0.39
CA GLN A 35 12.48 2.99 -0.45
C GLN A 35 11.84 3.96 -1.45
N GLN A 36 11.20 3.42 -2.49
CA GLN A 36 10.45 4.25 -3.43
C GLN A 36 9.33 5.00 -2.70
N LYS A 37 9.33 6.32 -2.81
CA LYS A 37 8.36 7.21 -2.14
C LYS A 37 6.90 6.91 -2.51
N GLY A 38 6.68 6.37 -3.71
CA GLY A 38 5.37 5.95 -4.19
C GLY A 38 4.88 4.63 -3.57
N ILE A 39 5.74 3.89 -2.86
CA ILE A 39 5.38 2.66 -2.15
C ILE A 39 5.27 2.97 -0.67
N VAL A 40 6.33 3.52 -0.07
CA VAL A 40 6.41 3.85 1.36
C VAL A 40 6.69 5.33 1.52
N SER A 41 5.89 6.04 2.32
CA SER A 41 6.18 7.44 2.63
C SER A 41 5.56 7.93 3.91
N TRP A 42 6.09 9.06 4.37
CA TRP A 42 5.67 9.75 5.58
C TRP A 42 5.30 11.20 5.28
N SER A 43 4.39 11.80 6.04
CA SER A 43 4.10 13.24 5.98
C SER A 43 3.69 13.79 7.34
N CYS A 44 3.83 15.10 7.52
CA CYS A 44 3.20 15.82 8.62
C CYS A 44 1.91 16.43 8.10
N GLY A 45 0.77 15.99 8.63
CA GLY A 45 -0.56 16.29 8.09
C GLY A 45 -0.94 15.42 6.89
N GLY A 46 -2.23 15.43 6.58
CA GLY A 46 -2.82 14.68 5.46
C GLY A 46 -2.91 15.49 4.15
N GLY A 47 -3.62 14.94 3.16
CA GLY A 47 -3.90 15.62 1.89
C GLY A 47 -2.65 15.87 1.04
N ALA A 48 -2.49 17.12 0.57
CA ALA A 48 -1.38 17.53 -0.30
C ALA A 48 -0.05 17.77 0.43
N ALA A 49 0.08 17.29 1.67
CA ALA A 49 1.31 17.43 2.45
C ALA A 49 2.52 16.80 1.75
N LYS A 50 3.69 17.42 1.94
CA LYS A 50 4.95 16.93 1.39
C LYS A 50 5.25 15.53 1.91
N ARG A 51 5.54 14.61 0.97
CA ARG A 51 5.91 13.22 1.28
C ARG A 51 7.42 13.04 1.42
N PHE A 52 7.80 12.30 2.45
CA PHE A 52 9.18 11.98 2.81
C PHE A 52 9.41 10.46 2.77
N VAL A 53 10.66 10.06 2.54
CA VAL A 53 11.09 8.65 2.51
C VAL A 53 11.53 8.12 3.88
N ILE A 54 11.45 8.98 4.91
CA ILE A 54 11.79 8.72 6.31
C ILE A 54 10.79 9.49 7.18
N VAL A 55 10.68 9.14 8.46
CA VAL A 55 9.85 9.90 9.43
C VAL A 55 10.36 11.35 9.50
N PRO A 56 9.55 12.35 9.09
CA PRO A 56 9.89 13.76 9.26
C PRO A 56 9.70 14.19 10.72
N GLN A 57 10.32 15.31 11.08
CA GLN A 57 10.06 15.95 12.37
C GLN A 57 8.78 16.78 12.27
N CYS A 58 7.66 16.21 12.72
CA CYS A 58 6.38 16.93 12.76
C CYS A 58 6.27 17.78 14.02
N SER A 59 5.59 18.93 13.92
CA SER A 59 5.20 19.69 15.11
C SER A 59 4.22 18.85 15.95
N GLU A 60 4.07 19.16 17.24
CA GLU A 60 3.21 18.36 18.13
C GLU A 60 1.72 18.49 17.78
N GLU A 61 1.36 19.53 17.06
CA GLU A 61 0.02 19.82 16.54
C GLU A 61 -0.25 19.13 15.19
N SER A 62 0.79 18.58 14.55
CA SER A 62 0.70 17.94 13.24
C SER A 62 0.73 16.43 13.36
N ALA A 63 -0.32 15.75 12.87
CA ALA A 63 -0.33 14.29 12.81
C ALA A 63 0.78 13.76 11.89
N LEU A 64 1.54 12.77 12.35
CA LEU A 64 2.42 11.99 11.48
C LEU A 64 1.56 10.99 10.69
N ILE A 65 1.67 11.00 9.37
CA ILE A 65 0.95 10.09 8.48
C ILE A 65 1.94 9.14 7.83
N PHE A 66 1.68 7.85 7.92
CA PHE A 66 2.40 6.80 7.23
C PHE A 66 1.53 6.23 6.11
N ASN A 67 2.06 6.19 4.90
CA ASN A 67 1.35 5.69 3.73
C ASN A 67 2.12 4.51 3.13
N VAL A 68 1.42 3.40 2.90
CA VAL A 68 1.92 2.26 2.14
C VAL A 68 0.98 1.93 1.00
N ARG A 69 1.50 1.84 -0.22
CA ARG A 69 0.75 1.42 -1.40
C ARG A 69 1.16 0.02 -1.82
N PHE A 70 0.18 -0.85 -1.95
CA PHE A 70 0.37 -2.23 -2.36
C PHE A 70 0.49 -2.38 -3.88
N PRO A 71 1.15 -3.45 -4.35
CA PRO A 71 1.13 -3.81 -5.77
C PRO A 71 -0.30 -4.15 -6.22
N ASN A 72 -0.59 -3.89 -7.50
CA ASN A 72 -1.94 -3.94 -8.04
C ASN A 72 -2.04 -4.78 -9.34
N CYS A 73 -0.98 -5.50 -9.68
CA CYS A 73 -0.93 -6.45 -10.78
C CYS A 73 -0.65 -7.83 -10.21
N TRP A 74 -1.52 -8.79 -10.47
CA TRP A 74 -1.44 -10.16 -9.99
C TRP A 74 -1.11 -11.12 -11.14
N ASN A 75 -0.35 -12.18 -10.84
CA ASN A 75 0.03 -13.20 -11.82
C ASN A 75 -1.12 -14.09 -12.30
N GLY A 76 -2.29 -14.03 -11.64
CA GLY A 76 -3.45 -14.82 -12.00
C GLY A 76 -3.39 -16.28 -11.58
N LYS A 77 -2.39 -16.68 -10.79
CA LYS A 77 -2.10 -18.09 -10.46
C LYS A 77 -2.05 -18.35 -8.96
N SER A 78 -1.27 -17.58 -8.22
CA SER A 78 -0.97 -17.86 -6.81
C SER A 78 -1.48 -16.74 -5.93
N VAL A 79 -2.29 -17.07 -4.94
CA VAL A 79 -2.76 -16.12 -3.92
C VAL A 79 -1.67 -15.79 -2.89
N ASP A 80 -0.59 -16.57 -2.86
CA ASP A 80 0.55 -16.29 -2.00
C ASP A 80 1.85 -16.83 -2.62
N SER A 81 2.98 -16.34 -2.13
CA SER A 81 4.31 -16.86 -2.40
C SER A 81 5.16 -16.87 -1.13
N PRO A 82 6.25 -17.66 -1.04
CA PRO A 82 7.07 -17.72 0.18
C PRO A 82 7.63 -16.38 0.67
N ASP A 83 7.73 -15.40 -0.22
CA ASP A 83 8.17 -14.03 0.07
C ASP A 83 7.01 -13.02 0.14
N HIS A 84 5.77 -13.47 -0.04
CA HIS A 84 4.54 -12.69 -0.12
C HIS A 84 4.60 -11.54 -1.15
N LYS A 85 5.45 -11.66 -2.18
CA LYS A 85 5.73 -10.57 -3.13
C LYS A 85 5.74 -11.01 -4.59
N ARG A 86 6.40 -12.12 -4.95
CA ARG A 86 6.71 -12.46 -6.35
C ARG A 86 5.48 -12.73 -7.23
N HIS A 87 4.32 -12.98 -6.64
CA HIS A 87 3.05 -13.18 -7.35
C HIS A 87 2.33 -11.86 -7.65
N MET A 88 2.91 -10.74 -7.19
CA MET A 88 2.41 -9.38 -7.36
C MET A 88 3.46 -8.48 -8.03
N SER A 89 2.97 -7.46 -8.74
CA SER A 89 3.78 -6.39 -9.32
C SER A 89 3.05 -5.05 -9.23
N TYR A 90 3.81 -3.97 -9.23
CA TYR A 90 3.26 -2.64 -9.40
C TYR A 90 2.98 -2.37 -10.88
N SER A 91 1.86 -1.71 -11.19
CA SER A 91 1.65 -1.16 -12.53
C SER A 91 2.60 0.02 -12.79
N SER A 92 2.97 0.22 -14.06
CA SER A 92 3.69 1.39 -14.53
C SER A 92 2.81 2.14 -15.51
N ALA A 93 2.56 3.44 -15.26
CA ALA A 93 1.59 4.24 -16.02
C ALA A 93 0.23 3.52 -16.21
N GLY A 94 -0.24 2.84 -15.16
CA GLY A 94 -1.48 2.06 -15.16
C GLY A 94 -1.41 0.71 -15.89
N SER A 95 -0.32 0.38 -16.56
CA SER A 95 -0.15 -0.89 -17.27
C SER A 95 0.49 -1.95 -16.38
N CYS A 96 -0.10 -3.15 -16.38
CA CYS A 96 0.48 -4.32 -15.74
C CYS A 96 1.43 -5.06 -16.69
N PRO A 97 2.55 -5.61 -16.20
CA PRO A 97 3.47 -6.38 -17.03
C PRO A 97 2.84 -7.72 -17.46
N ALA A 98 3.31 -8.30 -18.55
CA ALA A 98 2.81 -9.59 -19.05
C ALA A 98 2.94 -10.74 -18.05
N SER A 99 3.91 -10.66 -17.13
CA SER A 99 4.06 -11.64 -16.03
C SER A 99 2.98 -11.53 -14.94
N HIS A 100 2.28 -10.39 -14.87
CA HIS A 100 1.25 -10.09 -13.87
C HIS A 100 0.01 -9.46 -14.52
N PRO A 101 -0.68 -10.18 -15.43
CA PRO A 101 -1.65 -9.56 -16.33
C PRO A 101 -2.98 -9.17 -15.64
N VAL A 102 -3.27 -9.70 -14.45
CA VAL A 102 -4.55 -9.48 -13.77
C VAL A 102 -4.48 -8.18 -12.98
N ARG A 103 -5.38 -7.23 -13.30
CA ARG A 103 -5.43 -5.93 -12.65
C ARG A 103 -6.33 -6.01 -11.42
N LEU A 104 -5.79 -5.62 -10.28
CA LEU A 104 -6.52 -5.52 -9.02
C LEU A 104 -6.73 -4.05 -8.63
N PRO A 105 -7.69 -3.74 -7.75
CA PRO A 105 -7.72 -2.45 -7.08
C PRO A 105 -6.38 -2.22 -6.35
N THR A 106 -5.90 -0.99 -6.39
CA THR A 106 -4.74 -0.58 -5.60
C THR A 106 -5.17 -0.36 -4.17
N ILE A 107 -4.55 -1.08 -3.25
CA ILE A 107 -4.74 -0.86 -1.82
C ILE A 107 -3.73 0.20 -1.34
N SER A 108 -4.22 1.20 -0.61
CA SER A 108 -3.39 2.15 0.12
C SER A 108 -3.74 2.12 1.60
N LEU A 109 -2.78 1.73 2.45
CA LEU A 109 -2.87 1.85 3.90
C LEU A 109 -2.35 3.21 4.34
N VAL A 110 -3.17 3.94 5.09
CA VAL A 110 -2.85 5.23 5.70
C VAL A 110 -2.97 5.09 7.22
N MET A 111 -1.85 5.13 7.92
CA MET A 111 -1.80 5.17 9.38
C MET A 111 -1.61 6.60 9.86
N ILE A 112 -2.46 7.02 10.79
CA ILE A 112 -2.50 8.38 11.33
C ILE A 112 -2.11 8.33 12.80
N TYR A 113 -1.01 9.01 13.11
CA TYR A 113 -0.52 9.20 14.48
C TYR A 113 -0.78 10.65 14.89
N SER A 114 -1.85 10.87 15.65
CA SER A 114 -2.37 12.21 15.98
C SER A 114 -1.41 13.06 16.82
N SER A 115 -0.55 12.43 17.63
CA SER A 115 0.50 13.10 18.39
C SER A 115 1.74 12.22 18.38
N THR A 116 2.86 12.79 17.95
CA THR A 116 4.17 12.13 17.93
C THR A 116 5.24 13.11 18.36
N SER A 117 6.22 12.66 19.14
CA SER A 117 7.39 13.47 19.45
C SER A 117 8.06 13.96 18.16
N ARG A 118 8.57 15.21 18.19
CA ARG A 118 9.44 15.76 17.13
C ARG A 118 10.66 14.89 16.81
N HIS A 119 11.05 14.00 17.72
CA HIS A 119 12.17 13.08 17.57
C HIS A 119 11.75 11.62 17.30
N ALA A 120 10.49 11.41 16.89
CA ALA A 120 9.99 10.08 16.55
C ALA A 120 10.87 9.42 15.47
N ARG A 121 11.15 8.14 15.67
CA ARG A 121 11.95 7.28 14.79
C ARG A 121 11.37 5.88 14.82
N LEU A 122 11.56 5.13 13.74
CA LEU A 122 11.17 3.71 13.73
C LEU A 122 12.20 2.91 14.53
N SER A 123 11.71 1.89 15.21
CA SER A 123 12.56 0.89 15.87
C SER A 123 13.39 0.08 14.86
N SER A 124 12.87 -0.10 13.65
CA SER A 124 13.50 -0.73 12.49
C SER A 124 14.56 0.14 11.79
N GLY A 125 14.94 1.27 12.40
CA GLY A 125 15.90 2.21 11.83
C GLY A 125 15.25 3.22 10.88
N LYS A 126 16.05 3.79 9.98
CA LYS A 126 15.62 4.98 9.22
C LYS A 126 14.66 4.67 8.06
N TYR A 127 14.80 3.50 7.44
CA TYR A 127 14.11 3.16 6.19
C TYR A 127 13.24 1.90 6.26
N GLY A 128 13.43 1.05 7.28
CA GLY A 128 12.73 -0.22 7.42
C GLY A 128 11.24 -0.02 7.72
N ALA A 129 10.39 -0.12 6.70
CA ALA A 129 8.95 0.11 6.83
C ALA A 129 8.22 -0.69 5.75
N HIS A 130 7.09 -1.27 6.13
CA HIS A 130 6.28 -2.12 5.28
C HIS A 130 4.84 -2.16 5.79
N ALA A 131 3.97 -2.76 5.02
CA ALA A 131 2.66 -3.20 5.46
C ALA A 131 2.30 -4.52 4.79
N ASP A 132 1.48 -5.30 5.49
CA ASP A 132 1.04 -6.61 5.08
C ASP A 132 -0.46 -6.55 4.83
N PHE A 133 -0.92 -7.27 3.81
CA PHE A 133 -2.32 -7.42 3.48
C PHE A 133 -2.63 -8.90 3.32
N MET A 134 -3.76 -9.33 3.87
CA MET A 134 -4.35 -10.64 3.62
C MET A 134 -5.82 -10.40 3.33
N ASN A 135 -6.29 -10.86 2.17
CA ASN A 135 -7.70 -10.73 1.83
C ASN A 135 -8.52 -11.71 2.67
N GLY A 136 -9.57 -11.19 3.28
CA GLY A 136 -10.57 -11.95 4.04
C GLY A 136 -11.93 -11.27 3.99
N TRP A 137 -12.19 -10.51 2.93
CA TRP A 137 -13.50 -9.96 2.66
C TRP A 137 -14.49 -11.07 2.31
N ASP A 138 -15.76 -10.81 2.54
CA ASP A 138 -16.82 -11.54 1.84
C ASP A 138 -16.72 -11.29 0.33
N ASP A 139 -16.65 -12.36 -0.45
CA ASP A 139 -16.38 -12.31 -1.89
C ASP A 139 -17.44 -11.53 -2.67
N ASP A 140 -18.72 -11.68 -2.29
CA ASP A 140 -19.84 -11.00 -2.97
C ASP A 140 -19.84 -9.50 -2.66
N VAL A 141 -19.48 -9.12 -1.43
CA VAL A 141 -19.34 -7.72 -1.05
C VAL A 141 -18.17 -7.08 -1.80
N LEU A 142 -16.97 -7.69 -1.75
CA LEU A 142 -15.79 -7.11 -2.40
C LEU A 142 -15.97 -7.04 -3.91
N SER A 143 -16.55 -8.07 -4.53
CA SER A 143 -16.79 -8.09 -5.98
C SER A 143 -17.74 -6.97 -6.42
N ARG A 144 -18.79 -6.67 -5.64
CA ARG A 144 -19.68 -5.53 -5.91
C ARG A 144 -18.96 -4.19 -5.79
N LEU A 145 -18.19 -3.98 -4.72
CA LEU A 145 -17.42 -2.76 -4.51
C LEU A 145 -16.40 -2.54 -5.63
N VAL A 146 -15.67 -3.59 -6.00
CA VAL A 146 -14.65 -3.50 -7.07
C VAL A 146 -15.28 -3.31 -8.45
N SER A 147 -16.43 -3.94 -8.71
CA SER A 147 -17.15 -3.73 -9.97
C SER A 147 -17.57 -2.26 -10.14
N SER A 148 -18.03 -1.59 -9.08
CA SER A 148 -18.35 -0.15 -9.15
C SER A 148 -17.16 0.77 -9.42
N LEU A 149 -15.91 0.28 -9.28
CA LEU A 149 -14.72 1.02 -9.67
C LEU A 149 -14.41 0.90 -11.17
N ASN A 150 -15.12 0.03 -11.89
CA ASN A 150 -14.96 -0.12 -13.34
C ASN A 150 -15.82 0.83 -14.16
N ASP A 151 -16.91 1.31 -13.58
CA ASP A 151 -17.84 2.30 -14.13
C ASP A 151 -17.19 3.69 -14.20
#